data_AF-A0A8J5JRS6-F1
#
_entry.id   AF-A0A8J5JRS6-F1
#
_cell.length_a   1.000
_cell.length_b   1.000
_cell.length_c   1.000
_cell.angle_alpha   90.00
_cell.angle_beta   90.00
_cell.angle_gamma   90.00
#
_symmetry.space_group_name_H-M   'P 1'
#
loop_
_entity.id
_entity.type
_entity.pdbx_description
1 polymer ?
#
loop_
_entity_poly.entity_id
_entity_poly.type
_entity_poly.pdbx_seq_one_letter_code
_entity_poly.pdbx_strand_id
1 'polypeptide(L)' 'MALFTSRGPVAEVALSLNNNEVNIYGRAASEWKLQETLQGHDLRVTGIDWAPSTNRIVTCGAVSLLCI' A
#
# COMPACT_ATOMS: atom_id res chain seq x y z
N MET A 1 -1.91 2.25 13.16
CA MET A 1 -2.29 3.41 12.31
C MET A 1 -2.35 2.89 10.89
N ALA A 2 -3.53 2.93 10.25
CA ALA A 2 -3.62 2.59 8.83
C ALA A 2 -3.12 3.79 8.03
N LEU A 3 -2.07 3.61 7.24
CA LEU A 3 -1.58 4.62 6.31
C LEU A 3 -2.25 4.37 4.97
N PHE A 4 -2.80 5.43 4.38
CA PHE A 4 -3.49 5.38 3.10
C PHE A 4 -2.81 6.32 2.12
N THR A 5 -2.63 5.86 0.90
CA THR A 5 -2.23 6.68 -0.25
C THR A 5 -3.01 6.19 -1.47
N SER A 6 -3.44 7.11 -2.32
CA SER A 6 -4.32 6.81 -3.47
C SER A 6 -3.67 7.20 -4.79
N ARG A 7 -3.77 6.31 -5.78
CA ARG A 7 -3.45 6.61 -7.18
C ARG A 7 -4.56 7.47 -7.80
N GLY A 8 -4.22 8.31 -8.79
CA GLY A 8 -5.12 9.28 -9.46
C GLY A 8 -6.35 8.68 -10.18
N PRO A 9 -6.53 8.83 -11.51
CA PRO A 9 -7.83 8.59 -12.20
C PRO A 9 -8.42 7.18 -12.06
N VAL A 10 -7.64 6.21 -11.56
CA VAL A 10 -8.09 4.88 -11.15
C VAL A 10 -8.07 4.86 -9.62
N ALA A 11 -9.23 4.70 -8.99
CA ALA A 11 -9.35 4.70 -7.53
C ALA A 11 -8.76 3.41 -6.95
N GLU A 12 -7.44 3.41 -6.73
CA GLU A 12 -6.69 2.37 -6.04
C GLU A 12 -6.14 2.94 -4.72
N VAL A 13 -6.13 2.13 -3.66
CA VAL A 13 -5.63 2.52 -2.33
C VAL A 13 -4.72 1.43 -1.78
N ALA A 14 -3.61 1.84 -1.18
CA ALA A 14 -2.72 0.96 -0.44
C ALA A 14 -2.97 1.10 1.07
N LEU A 15 -3.07 -0.02 1.79
CA LEU A 15 -3.37 -0.07 3.23
C LEU A 15 -2.46 -1.07 3.94
N SER A 16 -2.01 -0.73 5.15
CA SER A 16 -1.45 -1.71 6.09
C SER A 16 -2.29 -1.77 7.36
N LEU A 17 -2.59 -2.99 7.80
CA LEU A 17 -3.48 -3.27 8.94
C LEU A 17 -2.67 -3.55 10.21
N ASN A 18 -1.68 -2.69 10.49
CA ASN A 18 -0.74 -2.84 11.62
C ASN A 18 0.03 -4.17 11.61
N ASN A 19 0.23 -4.73 10.43
CA ASN A 19 1.05 -5.92 10.17
C ASN A 19 2.19 -5.56 9.20
N ASN A 20 2.93 -6.56 8.75
CA ASN A 20 4.04 -6.42 7.82
C ASN A 20 3.62 -6.44 6.34
N GLU A 21 2.32 -6.42 6.07
CA GLU A 21 1.75 -6.50 4.74
C GLU A 21 1.20 -5.15 4.29
N VAL A 22 1.21 -4.92 2.98
CA VAL A 22 0.50 -3.83 2.33
C VAL A 22 -0.49 -4.41 1.34
N ASN A 23 -1.77 -4.13 1.55
CA ASN A 23 -2.88 -4.56 0.71
C ASN A 23 -3.26 -3.44 -0.25
N ILE A 24 -3.27 -3.74 -1.54
CA ILE A 24 -3.74 -2.85 -2.60
C ILE A 24 -5.18 -3.21 -2.93
N TYR A 25 -6.08 -2.23 -2.78
CA TYR A 25 -7.48 -2.35 -3.15
C TYR A 25 -7.78 -1.48 -4.36
N GLY A 26 -8.46 -2.07 -5.35
CA GLY A 26 -9.01 -1.35 -6.49
C GLY A 26 -10.51 -1.16 -6.32
N ARG A 27 -11.01 0.02 -6.69
CA ARG A 27 -12.45 0.29 -6.73
C ARG A 27 -13.07 -0.28 -8.01
N ALA A 28 -13.93 -1.28 -7.86
CA ALA A 28 -14.73 -1.86 -8.94
C ALA A 28 -16.20 -1.46 -8.73
N ALA A 29 -16.71 -0.56 -9.58
CA ALA A 29 -18.04 0.03 -9.44
C ALA A 29 -18.25 0.66 -8.04
N SER A 30 -19.03 -0.01 -7.19
CA SER A 30 -19.39 0.44 -5.84
C SER A 30 -18.63 -0.30 -4.73
N GLU A 31 -17.75 -1.23 -5.08
CA GLU A 31 -17.05 -2.10 -4.13
C GLU A 31 -15.53 -1.91 -4.20
N TRP A 32 -14.86 -2.14 -3.08
CA TRP A 32 -13.41 -2.26 -3.01
C TRP A 32 -13.03 -3.73 -3.06
N LYS A 33 -12.13 -4.10 -3.99
CA LYS A 33 -11.65 -5.46 -4.13
C LYS A 33 -10.15 -5.50 -3.88
N LEU A 34 -9.72 -6.46 -3.08
CA LEU A 34 -8.29 -6.73 -2.88
C LEU A 34 -7.72 -7.18 -4.22
N GLN A 35 -6.74 -6.45 -4.74
CA GLN A 35 -6.04 -6.78 -5.98
C GLN A 35 -4.73 -7.51 -5.68
N GLU A 36 -3.96 -7.01 -4.72
CA GLU A 36 -2.62 -7.49 -4.44
C GLU A 36 -2.26 -7.32 -2.97
N THR A 37 -1.41 -8.20 -2.47
CA THR A 37 -0.78 -8.10 -1.15
C THR A 37 0.73 -8.09 -1.34
N LEU A 38 1.35 -6.96 -1.01
CA LEU A 38 2.80 -6.80 -0.99
C LEU A 38 3.34 -7.25 0.36
N GLN A 39 4.35 -8.11 0.33
CA GLN A 39 5.07 -8.59 1.50
C GLN A 39 6.57 -8.39 1.29
N GLY A 40 7.29 -8.08 2.36
CA GLY A 40 8.74 -7.89 2.28
C GLY A 40 9.38 -7.30 3.53
N HIS A 41 8.59 -6.74 4.44
CA HIS A 41 9.06 -6.40 5.77
C HIS A 41 8.91 -7.59 6.72
N ASP A 42 9.87 -7.75 7.63
CA ASP A 42 9.76 -8.73 8.74
C ASP A 42 8.87 -8.20 9.88
N LEU A 43 8.74 -6.88 9.99
CA LEU A 43 8.01 -6.18 11.04
C LEU A 43 6.94 -5.27 10.45
N ARG A 44 6.12 -4.67 11.33
CA ARG A 44 5.00 -3.81 10.92
C ARG A 44 5.45 -2.67 10.01
N VAL A 45 4.61 -2.38 9.03
CA VAL A 45 4.73 -1.19 8.18
C VAL A 45 4.39 0.05 9.01
N THR A 46 5.20 1.09 8.87
CA THR A 46 5.11 2.37 9.57
C THR A 46 4.95 3.56 8.62
N GLY A 47 5.14 3.36 7.31
CA GLY A 47 5.07 4.38 6.26
C GLY A 47 4.68 3.75 4.91
N ILE A 48 3.82 4.41 4.13
CA ILE A 48 3.50 4.03 2.74
C ILE A 48 3.41 5.33 1.92
N ASP A 49 4.13 5.38 0.79
CA ASP A 49 4.01 6.43 -0.21
C ASP A 49 3.86 5.80 -1.61
N TRP A 50 3.03 6.40 -2.48
CA TRP A 50 2.72 5.85 -3.79
C TRP A 50 2.82 6.95 -4.85
N ALA A 51 3.79 6.77 -5.76
CA ALA A 51 4.03 7.70 -6.85
C ALA A 51 2.87 7.65 -7.88
N PRO A 52 2.14 8.76 -8.10
CA PRO A 52 0.93 8.77 -8.94
C PRO A 52 1.20 8.56 -10.43
N SER A 53 2.42 8.88 -10.90
CA SER A 53 2.81 8.82 -12.32
C SER A 53 3.55 7.54 -12.70
N THR A 54 4.42 7.02 -11.83
CA THR A 54 5.26 5.85 -12.14
C THR A 54 4.70 4.54 -11.61
N ASN A 55 3.62 4.58 -10.83
CA ASN A 55 3.05 3.41 -10.17
C ASN A 55 4.07 2.62 -9.33
N ARG A 56 4.89 3.34 -8.56
CA ARG A 56 5.88 2.75 -7.64
C ARG A 56 5.44 3.00 -6.21
N ILE A 57 5.65 2.02 -5.33
CA ILE A 57 5.25 2.09 -3.94
C ILE A 57 6.49 2.01 -3.07
N VAL A 58 6.65 2.98 -2.18
CA VAL A 58 7.72 2.98 -1.19
C VAL A 58 7.10 2.68 0.16
N THR A 59 7.65 1.68 0.85
CA THR A 59 7.21 1.30 2.20
C THR A 59 8.36 1.43 3.19
N CYS A 60 8.01 1.92 4.38
CA CYS A 60 8.90 1.92 5.53
C CYS A 60 8.36 0.92 6.55
N GLY A 61 9.20 0.01 7.00
CA GLY A 61 8.95 -0.86 8.13
C GLY A 61 9.64 -0.32 9.37
N ALA A 62 9.31 -0.89 10.54
CA ALA A 62 9.91 -0.47 11.81
C ALA A 62 11.46 -0.53 11.83
N VAL A 63 12.10 -1.32 10.94
CA VAL A 63 13.55 -1.53 10.89
C VAL A 63 14.15 -1.46 9.48
N SER A 64 13.34 -1.32 8.42
CA SER A 64 13.82 -1.40 7.04
C SER A 64 13.05 -0.46 6.11
N LEU A 65 13.77 0.16 5.18
CA LEU A 65 13.17 0.83 4.02
C LEU A 65 13.14 -0.18 2.87
N LEU A 66 11.97 -0.42 2.28
CA LEU A 66 11.83 -1.27 1.11
C LEU A 66 11.16 -0.47 -0.01
N CYS A 67 11.75 -0.53 -1.20
CA CYS A 67 11.17 0.05 -2.42
C CYS A 67 10.61 -1.13 -3.23
N ILE A 68 9.29 -1.12 -3.51
CA ILE A 68 8.63 -2.12 -4.36
C ILE A 68 8.10 -1.43 -5.63
#